data_AF-A0A4S3THY6-F1
#
_entry.id   AF-A0A4S3THY6-F1
#
_cell.length_a   1.000
_cell.length_b   1.000
_cell.length_c   1.000
_cell.angle_alpha   90.00
_cell.angle_beta   90.00
_cell.angle_gamma   90.00
#
_symmetry.space_group_name_H-M   'P 1'
#
loop_
_entity.id
_entity.type
_entity.pdbx_description
1 polymer ?
#
loop_
_entity_poly.entity_id
_entity_poly.type
_entity_poly.pdbx_seq_one_letter_code
_entity_poly.pdbx_strand_id
1 'polypeptide(L)'
;MSDFQQRRRVLQLAGTGVAASIAGCSDLSVSDDPDGDESTGTELTAVAEPSSEDLQELEQAVQAGELSQEEAYQRQMELFEGAIEQFEDRAAAEADDDLRIEESEGEMGIYLIDGSADVIIDALRTGDISVLGDTDLYEQLLQQQQPPQGDGQEIDEDELEEQLQEQVEEQETADGDEDAADGE
;
A
#
# COMPACT_ATOMS: atom_id res chain seq x y z
N MET A 1 37.72 41.72 38.17
CA MET A 1 37.00 41.19 39.34
C MET A 1 35.56 40.93 38.92
N SER A 2 35.20 39.65 38.89
CA SER A 2 33.90 39.04 39.19
C SER A 2 32.61 39.54 38.52
N ASP A 3 32.08 38.64 37.69
CA ASP A 3 30.68 38.20 37.57
C ASP A 3 29.65 38.77 38.56
N PHE A 4 28.50 39.17 38.01
CA PHE A 4 27.18 38.72 38.49
C PHE A 4 26.20 38.57 37.32
N GLN A 5 26.10 37.32 36.88
CA GLN A 5 24.92 36.71 36.27
C GLN A 5 23.60 37.02 36.99
N GLN A 6 22.49 36.88 36.24
CA GLN A 6 21.10 36.71 36.68
C GLN A 6 20.48 37.97 37.32
N ARG A 7 19.31 38.47 36.90
CA ARG A 7 18.05 37.75 36.81
C ARG A 7 17.09 38.38 35.78
N ARG A 8 16.88 37.64 34.70
CA ARG A 8 15.59 37.33 34.04
C ARG A 8 14.37 38.08 34.60
N ARG A 9 13.77 38.92 33.76
CA ARG A 9 12.30 39.03 33.55
C ARG A 9 12.08 39.91 32.32
N VAL A 10 12.08 39.29 31.14
CA VAL A 10 11.44 39.89 29.96
C VAL A 10 10.30 38.97 29.60
N LEU A 11 9.13 39.60 29.55
CA LEU A 11 7.80 39.03 29.51
C LEU A 11 7.64 38.08 28.33
N GLN A 12 6.99 36.95 28.63
CA GLN A 12 6.25 36.15 27.67
C GLN A 12 5.35 37.09 26.87
N LEU A 13 5.63 37.22 25.57
CA LEU A 13 4.66 37.73 24.62
C LEU A 13 4.40 36.60 23.62
N ALA A 14 3.40 35.78 23.96
CA ALA A 14 2.70 34.94 23.01
C ALA A 14 2.02 35.87 21.99
N GLY A 15 2.76 36.21 20.94
CA GLY A 15 2.24 36.90 19.77
C GLY A 15 1.99 35.86 18.69
N THR A 16 0.72 35.50 18.53
CA THR A 16 0.21 34.57 17.51
C THR A 16 0.70 35.00 16.12
N GLY A 17 1.60 34.20 15.55
CA GLY A 17 2.19 34.42 14.24
C GLY A 17 1.29 33.92 13.11
N VAL A 18 0.99 34.82 12.18
CA VAL A 18 0.65 34.60 10.76
C VAL A 18 -0.50 33.64 10.46
N ALA A 19 -1.71 34.20 10.27
CA ALA A 19 -2.75 33.55 9.49
C ALA A 19 -2.33 33.55 8.01
N ALA A 20 -1.78 32.42 7.55
CA ALA A 20 -1.67 32.14 6.12
C ALA A 20 -3.04 31.64 5.64
N SER A 21 -3.75 32.47 4.87
CA SER A 21 -4.94 32.02 4.13
C SER A 21 -4.48 31.18 2.95
N ILE A 22 -4.40 29.87 3.15
CA ILE A 22 -4.25 28.91 2.07
C ILE A 22 -5.64 28.33 1.82
N ALA A 23 -6.20 28.67 0.66
CA ALA A 23 -7.40 28.05 0.16
C ALA A 23 -7.05 26.61 -0.28
N GLY A 24 -7.79 25.64 0.24
CA GLY A 24 -7.91 24.29 -0.32
C GLY A 24 -6.78 23.31 0.00
N CYS A 25 -6.85 22.69 1.18
CA CYS A 25 -6.54 21.28 1.41
C CYS A 25 -7.30 20.87 2.69
N SER A 26 -8.05 19.79 2.59
CA SER A 26 -9.04 19.33 3.56
C SER A 26 -8.49 19.14 4.98
N ASP A 27 -9.31 19.55 5.94
CA ASP A 27 -9.53 18.86 7.23
C ASP A 27 -8.30 18.28 7.93
N LEU A 28 -7.50 19.17 8.53
CA LEU A 28 -6.70 18.81 9.71
C LEU A 28 -7.36 19.48 10.91
N SER A 29 -8.42 18.84 11.41
CA SER A 29 -8.86 19.06 12.78
C SER A 29 -7.72 18.66 13.70
N VAL A 30 -7.00 19.65 14.23
CA VAL A 30 -6.23 19.50 15.45
C VAL A 30 -7.23 19.18 16.56
N SER A 31 -7.42 17.88 16.78
CA SER A 31 -8.01 17.34 18.00
C SER A 31 -6.94 17.45 19.07
N ASP A 32 -7.00 18.54 19.82
CA ASP A 32 -6.42 18.63 21.16
C ASP A 32 -7.31 17.75 22.05
N ASP A 33 -6.95 16.48 22.21
CA ASP A 33 -7.54 15.59 23.21
C ASP A 33 -6.50 15.37 24.33
N PRO A 34 -6.63 16.07 25.46
CA PRO A 34 -5.84 15.84 26.65
C PRO A 34 -6.61 14.97 27.66
N ASP A 35 -7.20 13.85 27.22
CA ASP A 35 -7.79 12.86 28.11
C ASP A 35 -7.36 11.45 27.69
N GLY A 36 -6.87 10.69 28.66
CA GLY A 36 -6.07 9.50 28.40
C GLY A 36 -6.84 8.38 27.70
N ASP A 37 -6.27 7.94 26.59
CA ASP A 37 -6.34 6.54 26.18
C ASP A 37 -5.01 5.90 26.59
N GLU A 38 -5.08 5.09 27.64
CA GLU A 38 -4.10 4.03 27.86
C GLU A 38 -4.31 3.05 26.69
N SER A 39 -3.75 3.36 25.52
CA SER A 39 -3.81 2.45 24.37
C SER A 39 -3.08 1.17 24.75
N THR A 40 -3.90 0.18 25.04
CA THR A 40 -3.60 -1.23 25.05
C THR A 40 -2.99 -1.60 23.69
N GLY A 41 -1.68 -1.89 23.65
CA GLY A 41 -0.96 -2.39 22.47
C GLY A 41 -0.32 -1.28 21.61
N THR A 42 1.01 -1.27 21.51
CA THR A 42 1.77 -0.47 20.51
C THR A 42 1.90 -1.24 19.21
N GLU A 43 0.78 -1.82 18.76
CA GLU A 43 0.73 -2.66 17.59
C GLU A 43 0.90 -1.80 16.33
N LEU A 44 1.74 -2.25 15.41
CA LEU A 44 2.06 -1.57 14.16
C LEU A 44 1.95 -2.56 13.02
N THR A 45 1.48 -2.08 11.87
CA THR A 45 1.47 -2.84 10.64
C THR A 45 2.85 -2.79 10.01
N ALA A 46 3.44 -3.94 9.71
CA ALA A 46 4.69 -4.08 8.99
C ALA A 46 4.49 -4.90 7.71
N VAL A 47 5.21 -4.53 6.64
CA VAL A 47 5.22 -5.27 5.38
C VAL A 47 6.63 -5.74 5.07
N ALA A 48 6.81 -7.07 5.00
CA ALA A 48 8.03 -7.71 4.53
C ALA A 48 7.92 -7.93 3.01
N GLU A 49 8.81 -7.28 2.27
CA GLU A 49 8.89 -7.38 0.82
C GLU A 49 10.36 -7.36 0.42
N PRO A 50 10.72 -7.97 -0.73
CA PRO A 50 12.10 -8.01 -1.17
C PRO A 50 12.65 -6.60 -1.39
N SER A 51 13.97 -6.46 -1.20
CA SER A 51 14.61 -5.16 -1.32
C SER A 51 14.43 -4.58 -2.73
N SER A 52 14.33 -3.26 -2.82
CA SER A 52 14.26 -2.58 -4.11
C SER A 52 15.49 -2.87 -4.98
N GLU A 53 16.64 -3.19 -4.37
CA GLU A 53 17.87 -3.54 -5.08
C GLU A 53 17.73 -4.90 -5.77
N ASP A 54 17.20 -5.92 -5.08
CA ASP A 54 16.97 -7.25 -5.64
C ASP A 54 15.97 -7.22 -6.79
N LEU A 55 14.88 -6.46 -6.64
CA LEU A 55 13.88 -6.29 -7.69
C LEU A 55 14.45 -5.55 -8.92
N GLN A 56 15.29 -4.54 -8.71
CA GLN A 56 15.96 -3.84 -9.80
C GLN A 56 16.98 -4.72 -10.51
N GLU A 57 17.72 -5.57 -9.79
CA GLU A 57 18.66 -6.52 -10.39
C GLU A 57 17.91 -7.54 -11.25
N LEU A 58 16.79 -8.06 -10.73
CA LEU A 58 15.92 -8.98 -11.46
C LEU A 58 15.37 -8.35 -12.76
N GLU A 59 14.89 -7.11 -12.69
CA GLU A 59 14.36 -6.40 -13.87
C GLU A 59 15.46 -6.15 -14.91
N GLN A 60 16.67 -5.77 -14.47
CA GLN A 60 17.82 -5.59 -15.35
C GLN A 60 18.21 -6.90 -16.07
N ALA A 61 18.20 -8.03 -15.36
CA ALA A 61 18.51 -9.32 -15.96
C ALA A 61 17.48 -9.75 -17.01
N VAL A 62 16.19 -9.42 -16.82
CA VAL A 62 15.15 -9.60 -17.84
C VAL A 62 15.40 -8.69 -19.05
N GLN A 63 15.69 -7.41 -18.83
CA GLN A 63 15.98 -6.45 -19.92
C GLN A 63 17.24 -6.82 -20.71
N ALA A 64 18.25 -7.38 -20.04
CA ALA A 64 19.46 -7.89 -20.66
C ALA A 64 19.24 -9.20 -21.43
N GLY A 65 18.07 -9.85 -21.24
CA GLY A 65 17.76 -11.16 -21.81
C GLY A 65 18.51 -12.32 -21.16
N GLU A 66 19.02 -12.10 -19.94
CA GLU A 66 19.68 -13.13 -19.13
C GLU A 66 18.65 -14.05 -18.45
N LEU A 67 17.46 -13.51 -18.16
CA LEU A 67 16.32 -14.24 -17.61
C LEU A 67 15.11 -14.14 -18.56
N SER A 68 14.40 -15.25 -18.75
CA SER A 68 13.08 -15.21 -19.36
C SER A 68 12.05 -14.60 -18.39
N GLN A 69 10.92 -14.15 -18.93
CA GLN A 69 9.85 -13.59 -18.10
C GLN A 69 9.25 -14.60 -17.11
N GLU A 70 9.23 -15.88 -17.49
CA GLU A 70 8.72 -16.97 -16.65
C GLU A 70 9.70 -17.30 -15.52
N GLU A 71 11.00 -17.32 -15.81
CA GLU A 71 12.04 -17.47 -14.78
C GLU A 71 12.09 -16.28 -13.84
N ALA A 72 11.90 -15.06 -14.37
CA ALA A 72 11.88 -13.86 -13.55
C ALA A 72 10.69 -13.86 -12.57
N TYR A 73 9.52 -14.31 -13.01
CA TYR A 73 8.37 -14.47 -12.13
C TYR A 73 8.64 -15.47 -11.00
N GLN A 74 9.24 -16.63 -11.32
CA GLN A 74 9.66 -17.59 -10.29
C GLN A 74 10.66 -16.99 -9.31
N ARG A 75 11.66 -16.28 -9.84
CA ARG A 75 12.69 -15.65 -9.02
C ARG A 75 12.12 -14.56 -8.11
N GLN A 76 11.13 -13.81 -8.58
CA GLN A 76 10.41 -12.82 -7.78
C GLN A 76 9.67 -13.48 -6.61
N MET A 77 8.99 -14.62 -6.85
CA MET A 77 8.33 -15.35 -5.78
C MET A 77 9.33 -15.88 -4.74
N GLU A 78 10.47 -16.40 -5.18
CA GLU A 78 11.55 -16.84 -4.26
C GLU A 78 12.09 -15.67 -3.41
N LEU A 79 12.26 -14.49 -4.01
CA LEU A 79 12.69 -13.30 -3.27
C LEU A 79 11.66 -12.87 -2.23
N PHE A 80 10.37 -12.97 -2.57
CA PHE A 80 9.27 -12.65 -1.67
C PHE A 80 9.21 -13.62 -0.49
N GLU A 81 9.24 -14.93 -0.77
CA GLU A 81 9.31 -15.98 0.26
C GLU A 81 10.54 -15.81 1.16
N GLY A 82 11.70 -15.47 0.58
CA GLY A 82 12.91 -15.21 1.35
C GLY A 82 12.84 -13.98 2.25
N ALA A 83 12.15 -12.91 1.83
CA ALA A 83 11.96 -11.71 2.64
C ALA A 83 11.03 -12.00 3.84
N ILE A 84 9.96 -12.74 3.61
CA ILE A 84 9.05 -13.24 4.66
C ILE A 84 9.82 -14.08 5.68
N GLU A 85 10.54 -15.10 5.22
CA GLU A 85 11.28 -16.01 6.10
C GLU A 85 12.33 -15.24 6.92
N GLN A 86 13.04 -14.30 6.30
CA GLN A 86 14.02 -13.45 6.99
C GLN A 86 13.38 -12.63 8.12
N PHE A 87 12.22 -12.03 7.88
CA PHE A 87 11.52 -11.25 8.89
C PHE A 87 11.01 -12.12 10.04
N GLU A 88 10.42 -13.28 9.72
CA GLU A 88 9.92 -14.23 10.73
C GLU A 88 11.05 -14.79 11.59
N ASP A 89 12.19 -15.15 10.99
CA ASP A 89 13.38 -15.60 11.70
C ASP A 89 13.91 -14.51 12.65
N ARG A 90 13.88 -13.25 12.22
CA ARG A 90 14.26 -12.12 13.05
C ARG A 90 13.31 -11.96 14.23
N ALA A 91 12.00 -11.95 13.98
CA ALA A 91 11.01 -11.84 15.04
C ALA A 91 11.13 -13.00 16.04
N ALA A 92 11.42 -14.22 15.56
CA ALA A 92 11.68 -15.37 16.42
C ALA A 92 12.95 -15.21 17.26
N ALA A 93 13.99 -14.53 16.75
CA ALA A 93 15.22 -14.26 17.49
C ALA A 93 15.06 -13.19 18.58
N GLU A 94 14.13 -12.25 18.40
CA GLU A 94 13.89 -11.07 19.25
C GLU A 94 12.61 -11.19 20.12
N ALA A 95 12.02 -12.38 20.19
CA ALA A 95 10.71 -12.64 20.80
C ALA A 95 10.60 -12.35 22.32
N ASP A 96 11.71 -12.12 23.02
CA ASP A 96 11.79 -11.81 24.46
C ASP A 96 11.45 -10.33 24.78
N ASP A 97 10.41 -9.78 24.16
CA ASP A 97 9.88 -8.40 24.25
C ASP A 97 10.45 -7.34 23.27
N ASP A 98 11.39 -7.72 22.41
CA ASP A 98 12.04 -6.76 21.50
C ASP A 98 11.34 -6.66 20.13
N LEU A 99 10.76 -7.76 19.64
CA LEU A 99 9.86 -7.80 18.49
C LEU A 99 8.95 -9.04 18.59
N ARG A 100 7.64 -8.83 18.60
CA ARG A 100 6.62 -9.88 18.59
C ARG A 100 5.67 -9.69 17.41
N ILE A 101 5.31 -10.81 16.78
CA ILE A 101 4.25 -10.86 15.77
C ILE A 101 2.96 -11.25 16.49
N GLU A 102 1.99 -10.33 16.50
CA GLU A 102 0.68 -10.53 17.11
C GLU A 102 -0.28 -11.17 16.09
N GLU A 103 -0.24 -10.71 14.84
CA GLU A 103 -0.98 -11.31 13.72
C GLU A 103 -0.13 -11.34 12.45
N SER A 104 -0.38 -12.31 11.57
CA SER A 104 0.41 -12.53 10.36
C SER A 104 -0.43 -13.08 9.23
N GLU A 105 -0.27 -12.48 8.06
CA GLU A 105 -0.65 -13.06 6.78
C GLU A 105 0.64 -13.37 6.00
N GLY A 106 1.29 -14.47 6.40
CA GLY A 106 2.65 -14.82 5.96
C GLY A 106 2.78 -15.04 4.45
N GLU A 107 1.71 -15.45 3.75
CA GLU A 107 1.75 -15.56 2.27
C GLU A 107 1.86 -14.20 1.56
N MET A 108 1.47 -13.13 2.26
CA MET A 108 1.44 -11.75 1.74
C MET A 108 2.52 -10.86 2.36
N GLY A 109 3.28 -11.38 3.33
CA GLY A 109 4.30 -10.62 4.06
C GLY A 109 3.72 -9.47 4.88
N ILE A 110 2.44 -9.54 5.29
CA ILE A 110 1.79 -8.50 6.09
C ILE A 110 1.71 -8.98 7.54
N TYR A 111 2.17 -8.15 8.46
CA TYR A 111 2.26 -8.49 9.88
C TYR A 111 1.71 -7.37 10.75
N LEU A 112 1.05 -7.75 11.84
CA LEU A 112 0.79 -6.87 12.97
C LEU A 112 1.82 -7.19 14.05
N ILE A 113 2.63 -6.21 14.42
CA ILE A 113 3.79 -6.38 15.29
C ILE A 113 3.75 -5.45 16.50
N ASP A 114 4.26 -5.93 17.64
CA ASP A 114 4.50 -5.12 18.84
C ASP A 114 5.96 -5.28 19.26
N GLY A 115 6.63 -4.20 19.63
CA GLY A 115 8.04 -4.30 19.99
C GLY A 115 8.76 -2.98 20.24
N SER A 116 10.04 -3.10 20.53
CA SER A 116 10.94 -1.98 20.80
C SER A 116 11.12 -1.14 19.52
N ALA A 117 10.93 0.19 19.64
CA ALA A 117 11.12 1.11 18.53
C ALA A 117 12.52 1.01 17.89
N ASP A 118 13.57 0.74 18.69
CA ASP A 118 14.94 0.55 18.19
C ASP A 118 15.04 -0.66 17.23
N VAL A 119 14.33 -1.74 17.52
CA VAL A 119 14.34 -2.98 16.73
C VAL A 119 13.55 -2.81 15.44
N ILE A 120 12.39 -2.15 15.52
CA ILE A 120 11.56 -1.84 14.35
C ILE A 120 12.30 -0.90 13.38
N ILE A 121 12.97 0.12 13.91
CA ILE A 121 13.78 1.04 13.10
C ILE A 121 14.98 0.33 12.48
N ASP A 122 15.58 -0.63 13.19
CA ASP A 122 16.67 -1.45 12.64
C ASP A 122 16.18 -2.35 11.50
N ALA A 123 15.00 -2.95 11.63
CA ALA A 123 14.36 -3.75 10.59
C ALA A 123 14.10 -2.91 9.32
N LEU A 124 13.57 -1.69 9.46
CA LEU A 124 13.39 -0.74 8.34
C LEU A 124 14.71 -0.35 7.66
N ARG A 125 15.80 -0.24 8.43
CA ARG A 125 17.11 0.13 7.88
C ARG A 125 17.79 -1.01 7.16
N THR A 126 17.61 -2.22 7.66
CA THR A 126 18.17 -3.44 7.08
C THR A 126 17.37 -3.87 5.85
N GLY A 127 16.12 -3.42 5.74
CA GLY A 127 15.22 -3.77 4.65
C GLY A 127 14.40 -5.03 4.94
N ASP A 128 14.40 -5.50 6.19
CA ASP A 128 13.60 -6.65 6.63
C ASP A 128 12.09 -6.31 6.50
N ILE A 129 11.75 -5.03 6.66
CA ILE A 129 10.41 -4.48 6.39
C ILE A 129 10.55 -3.19 5.58
N SER A 130 9.58 -2.92 4.70
CA SER A 130 9.60 -1.76 3.80
C SER A 130 8.54 -0.72 4.14
N VAL A 131 7.43 -1.16 4.73
CA VAL A 131 6.33 -0.28 5.14
C VAL A 131 6.07 -0.46 6.62
N LEU A 132 5.85 0.65 7.32
CA LEU A 132 5.38 0.70 8.69
C LEU A 132 4.16 1.64 8.74
N GLY A 133 3.08 1.19 9.35
CA GLY A 133 1.87 1.98 9.53
C GLY A 133 1.10 1.62 10.79
N ASP A 134 0.05 2.37 11.06
CA ASP A 134 -0.88 2.09 12.16
C ASP A 134 -1.65 0.78 11.93
N THR A 135 -2.29 0.25 12.96
CA THR A 135 -3.09 -0.99 12.90
C THR A 135 -4.20 -0.95 11.85
N ASP A 136 -4.81 0.22 11.59
CA ASP A 136 -5.84 0.37 10.54
C ASP A 136 -5.32 0.03 9.13
N LEU A 137 -4.01 0.17 8.89
CA LEU A 137 -3.39 -0.15 7.60
C LEU A 137 -3.43 -1.66 7.34
N TYR A 138 -3.28 -2.48 8.38
CA TYR A 138 -3.34 -3.94 8.27
C TYR A 138 -4.66 -4.37 7.65
N GLU A 139 -5.79 -3.98 8.24
CA GLU A 139 -7.12 -4.34 7.73
C GLU A 139 -7.38 -3.78 6.32
N GLN A 140 -6.86 -2.58 6.02
CA GLN A 140 -6.98 -1.98 4.69
C GLN A 140 -6.20 -2.79 3.63
N LEU A 141 -5.00 -3.27 3.96
CA LEU A 141 -4.22 -4.11 3.05
C LEU A 141 -4.93 -5.44 2.79
N LEU A 142 -5.55 -6.06 3.80
CA LEU A 142 -6.33 -7.29 3.61
C LEU A 142 -7.55 -7.09 2.71
N GLN A 143 -8.27 -5.97 2.87
CA GLN A 143 -9.45 -5.67 2.06
C GLN A 143 -9.12 -5.43 0.59
N GLN A 144 -7.97 -4.84 0.28
CA GLN A 144 -7.54 -4.62 -1.11
C GLN A 144 -7.21 -5.92 -1.84
N GLN A 145 -6.88 -6.98 -1.09
CA GLN A 145 -6.50 -8.28 -1.66
C GLN A 145 -7.65 -9.27 -1.76
N GLN A 146 -8.79 -8.99 -1.12
CA GLN A 146 -10.00 -9.71 -1.51
C GLN A 146 -10.31 -9.33 -2.96
N PRO A 147 -10.30 -10.28 -3.92
CA PRO A 147 -10.94 -10.00 -5.20
C PRO A 147 -12.34 -9.48 -4.87
N PRO A 148 -12.86 -8.45 -5.56
CA PRO A 148 -14.23 -8.01 -5.33
C PRO A 148 -15.06 -9.28 -5.33
N GLN A 149 -15.63 -9.64 -4.19
CA GLN A 149 -16.50 -10.79 -4.10
C GLN A 149 -17.55 -10.48 -5.12
N GLY A 150 -17.49 -11.18 -6.25
CA GLY A 150 -18.46 -11.03 -7.30
C GLY A 150 -19.78 -11.30 -6.63
N ASP A 151 -20.57 -10.24 -6.41
CA ASP A 151 -22.00 -10.37 -6.55
C ASP A 151 -22.15 -11.14 -7.86
N GLY A 152 -22.57 -12.40 -7.73
CA GLY A 152 -22.83 -13.32 -8.82
C GLY A 152 -23.96 -12.80 -9.67
N GLN A 153 -23.72 -11.70 -10.37
CA GLN A 153 -24.30 -11.46 -11.66
C GLN A 153 -23.59 -12.46 -12.56
N GLU A 154 -24.07 -13.71 -12.50
CA GLU A 154 -24.08 -14.56 -13.69
C GLU A 154 -24.51 -13.61 -14.81
N ILE A 155 -23.55 -13.21 -15.65
CA ILE A 155 -23.89 -12.59 -16.92
C ILE A 155 -24.61 -13.72 -17.63
N ASP A 156 -25.94 -13.69 -17.60
CA ASP A 156 -26.78 -14.62 -18.35
C ASP A 156 -26.24 -14.60 -19.79
N GLU A 157 -25.62 -15.71 -20.21
CA GLU A 157 -25.00 -15.83 -21.53
C GLU A 157 -26.03 -15.50 -22.64
N ASP A 158 -27.32 -15.70 -22.32
CA ASP A 158 -28.48 -15.33 -23.13
C ASP A 158 -28.59 -13.80 -23.39
N GLU A 159 -28.26 -12.93 -22.41
CA GLU A 159 -28.33 -11.46 -22.57
C GLU A 159 -27.16 -10.91 -23.41
N LEU A 160 -26.02 -11.61 -23.39
CA LEU A 160 -24.87 -11.27 -24.23
C LEU A 160 -25.10 -11.65 -25.71
N GLU A 161 -25.80 -12.77 -25.97
CA GLU A 161 -26.18 -13.18 -27.33
C GLU A 161 -27.22 -12.25 -27.98
N GLU A 162 -28.21 -11.76 -27.22
CA GLU A 162 -29.19 -10.78 -27.74
C GLU A 162 -28.52 -9.47 -28.19
N GLN A 163 -27.58 -8.93 -27.39
CA GLN A 163 -26.84 -7.71 -27.75
C GLN A 163 -25.97 -7.86 -29.01
N LEU A 164 -25.45 -9.06 -29.26
CA LEU A 164 -24.66 -9.35 -30.46
C LEU A 164 -25.54 -9.46 -31.71
N GLN A 165 -26.76 -9.99 -31.60
CA GLN A 165 -27.70 -10.06 -32.73
C GLN A 165 -28.22 -8.67 -33.14
N GLU A 166 -28.53 -7.80 -32.18
CA GLU A 166 -29.05 -6.45 -32.47
C GLU A 166 -28.01 -5.58 -33.23
N GLN A 167 -26.71 -5.74 -32.91
CA GLN A 167 -25.61 -5.07 -33.62
C GLN A 167 -25.34 -5.58 -35.04
N VAL A 168 -25.74 -6.81 -35.36
CA VAL A 168 -25.60 -7.37 -36.71
C VAL A 168 -26.76 -6.91 -37.61
N GLU A 169 -27.97 -6.80 -37.08
CA GLU A 169 -29.13 -6.32 -37.85
C GLU A 169 -29.04 -4.82 -38.22
N GLU A 170 -28.42 -3.98 -37.39
CA GLU A 170 -28.22 -2.55 -37.73
C GLU A 170 -27.20 -2.31 -38.86
N GLN A 171 -26.27 -3.25 -39.11
CA GLN A 171 -25.29 -3.14 -40.20
C GLN A 171 -25.81 -3.63 -41.57
N GLU A 172 -26.90 -4.40 -41.63
CA GLU A 172 -27.46 -4.88 -42.91
C GLU A 172 -28.48 -3.92 -43.56
N THR A 173 -28.90 -2.83 -42.89
CA THR A 173 -29.90 -1.90 -43.45
C THR A 173 -29.30 -0.65 -44.12
N ALA A 174 -27.97 -0.49 -44.13
CA ALA A 174 -27.29 0.72 -44.63
C ALA A 174 -26.62 0.57 -46.01
N ASP A 175 -26.79 -0.55 -46.71
CA ASP A 175 -26.26 -0.76 -48.07
C ASP A 175 -27.37 -1.32 -48.98
N GLY A 176 -28.30 -0.43 -49.36
CA GLY A 176 -29.48 -0.80 -50.14
C GLY A 176 -30.16 0.39 -50.84
N ASP A 177 -29.40 1.43 -51.18
CA ASP A 177 -29.86 2.47 -52.09
C ASP A 177 -28.67 2.83 -53.00
N GLU A 178 -28.65 2.26 -54.21
CA GLU A 178 -28.12 2.93 -55.41
C GLU A 178 -28.35 2.07 -56.68
N ASP A 179 -28.89 2.74 -57.71
CA ASP A 179 -28.87 2.43 -59.14
C ASP A 179 -29.89 1.47 -59.78
N ALA A 180 -31.05 2.02 -60.18
CA ALA A 180 -31.73 1.63 -61.42
C ALA A 180 -32.70 2.72 -61.93
N ALA A 181 -32.20 3.80 -62.56
CA ALA A 181 -32.97 4.59 -63.52
C ALA A 181 -32.10 5.57 -64.32
N ASP A 182 -31.58 5.16 -65.48
CA ASP A 182 -31.58 6.03 -66.66
C ASP A 182 -31.54 5.19 -67.94
N GLY A 183 -32.53 5.39 -68.79
CA GLY A 183 -32.67 4.73 -70.07
C GLY A 183 -33.86 5.32 -70.81
N GLU A 184 -33.61 6.40 -71.56
CA GLU A 184 -34.31 6.80 -72.79
C GLU A 184 -33.53 7.87 -73.57
#